data_AF-X1R3N0-F1
#
_entry.id   AF-X1R3N0-F1
#
_cell.length_a   1.000
_cell.length_b   1.000
_cell.length_c   1.000
_cell.angle_alpha   90.00
_cell.angle_beta   90.00
_cell.angle_gamma   90.00
#
_symmetry.space_group_name_H-M   'P 1'
#
loop_
_entity.id
_entity.type
_entity.pdbx_description
1 polymer ?
#
loop_
_entity_poly.entity_id
_entity_poly.type
_entity_poly.pdbx_seq_one_letter_code
_entity_poly.pdbx_strand_id
1 'polypeptide(L)'
;GIADYLPAVAGLLLEKEIKTLGDILENPAHPFAVLLGGAKISDKIGMLENIRCKVDSFLIGGGMAATFLKAKSYGVGLSLVEGDKLEFVTQLMGDIAKQRKHLVLPIDVVVADSLSTEATSKVVPV
;
A
#
# COMPACT_ATOMS: atom_id res chain seq x y z
N GLY A 1 14.65 -28.06 -4.14
CA GLY A 1 14.87 -28.35 -2.70
C GLY A 1 14.54 -29.80 -2.40
N ILE A 2 14.28 -30.20 -1.15
CA ILE A 2 13.92 -31.60 -0.82
C ILE A 2 12.67 -32.09 -1.60
N ALA A 3 11.77 -31.17 -1.94
CA ALA A 3 10.59 -31.41 -2.78
C ALA A 3 10.93 -31.85 -4.23
N ASP A 4 12.18 -31.69 -4.69
CA ASP A 4 12.61 -32.14 -6.03
C ASP A 4 12.93 -33.64 -6.04
N TYR A 5 13.11 -34.25 -4.87
CA TYR A 5 13.58 -35.63 -4.70
C TYR A 5 12.52 -36.56 -4.07
N LEU A 6 11.44 -36.00 -3.52
CA LEU A 6 10.38 -36.75 -2.83
C LEU A 6 9.00 -36.19 -3.20
N PRO A 7 7.92 -37.01 -3.13
CA PRO A 7 6.56 -36.51 -3.27
C PRO A 7 6.27 -35.38 -2.28
N ALA A 8 5.83 -34.23 -2.80
CA ALA A 8 5.54 -33.03 -2.01
C ALA A 8 4.04 -32.72 -2.05
N VAL A 9 3.43 -32.57 -0.88
CA VAL A 9 2.01 -32.23 -0.72
C VAL A 9 1.84 -31.09 0.28
N ALA A 10 0.80 -30.28 0.10
CA ALA A 10 0.46 -29.23 1.05
C ALA A 10 -0.31 -29.81 2.24
N GLY A 11 0.09 -29.43 3.46
CA GLY A 11 -0.72 -29.65 4.66
C GLY A 11 -1.88 -28.66 4.77
N LEU A 12 -2.80 -28.89 5.70
CA LEU A 12 -4.05 -28.13 5.83
C LEU A 12 -3.88 -26.61 5.99
N LEU A 13 -2.82 -26.16 6.69
CA LEU A 13 -2.55 -24.73 6.87
C LEU A 13 -2.11 -24.08 5.57
N LEU A 14 -1.20 -24.74 4.84
CA LEU A 14 -0.72 -24.26 3.55
C LEU A 14 -1.81 -24.30 2.49
N GLU A 15 -2.62 -25.36 2.47
CA GLU A 15 -3.80 -25.47 1.60
C GLU A 15 -4.76 -24.30 1.84
N LYS A 16 -5.08 -24.00 3.10
CA LYS A 16 -5.96 -22.88 3.46
C LYS A 16 -5.40 -21.54 3.02
N GLU A 17 -4.11 -21.31 3.20
CA GLU A 17 -3.44 -20.08 2.79
C GLU A 17 -3.44 -19.93 1.25
N ILE A 18 -3.06 -20.98 0.51
CA ILE A 18 -3.08 -20.99 -0.96
C ILE A 18 -4.49 -20.71 -1.47
N LYS A 19 -5.51 -21.38 -0.92
CA LYS A 19 -6.90 -21.17 -1.35
C LYS A 19 -7.36 -19.73 -1.09
N THR A 20 -7.12 -19.23 0.12
CA THR A 20 -7.57 -17.88 0.52
C THR A 20 -6.88 -16.79 -0.28
N LEU A 21 -5.55 -16.84 -0.39
CA LEU A 21 -4.78 -15.86 -1.14
C LEU A 21 -5.01 -16.00 -2.65
N GLY A 22 -5.11 -17.23 -3.16
CA GLY A 22 -5.41 -17.53 -4.55
C GLY A 22 -6.73 -16.90 -4.98
N ASP A 23 -7.82 -17.14 -4.22
CA ASP A 23 -9.14 -16.59 -4.53
C ASP A 23 -9.12 -15.05 -4.58
N ILE A 24 -8.45 -14.40 -3.62
CA ILE A 24 -8.31 -12.93 -3.56
C ILE A 24 -7.48 -12.39 -4.74
N LEU A 25 -6.41 -13.10 -5.14
CA LEU A 25 -5.52 -12.67 -6.20
C LEU A 25 -6.09 -12.95 -7.60
N GLU A 26 -6.85 -14.03 -7.78
CA GLU A 26 -7.36 -14.48 -9.08
C GLU A 26 -8.71 -13.85 -9.42
N ASN A 27 -9.71 -13.96 -8.54
CA ASN A 27 -11.07 -13.49 -8.78
C ASN A 27 -11.69 -12.92 -7.50
N PRO A 28 -11.23 -11.75 -7.03
CA PRO A 28 -11.74 -11.15 -5.81
C PRO A 28 -13.22 -10.77 -5.96
N ALA A 29 -13.98 -10.89 -4.88
CA ALA A 29 -15.33 -10.35 -4.83
C ALA A 29 -15.27 -8.82 -4.84
N HIS A 30 -16.12 -8.20 -5.66
CA HIS A 30 -16.21 -6.74 -5.79
C HIS A 30 -17.35 -6.17 -4.92
N PRO A 31 -17.17 -4.98 -4.30
CA PRO A 31 -16.00 -4.10 -4.42
C PRO A 31 -14.77 -4.63 -3.67
N PHE A 32 -13.62 -4.64 -4.35
CA PHE A 32 -12.34 -5.08 -3.80
C PHE A 32 -11.46 -3.88 -3.46
N ALA A 33 -11.17 -3.73 -2.17
CA ALA A 33 -10.34 -2.65 -1.66
C ALA A 33 -9.00 -3.18 -1.12
N VAL A 34 -7.94 -2.42 -1.33
CA VAL A 34 -6.64 -2.67 -0.72
C VAL A 34 -6.27 -1.54 0.24
N LEU A 35 -5.84 -1.92 1.45
CA LEU A 35 -5.27 -1.00 2.43
C LEU A 35 -3.75 -1.21 2.48
N LEU A 36 -3.02 -0.14 2.18
CA LEU A 36 -1.56 -0.12 2.17
C LEU A 36 -1.08 0.83 3.24
N GLY A 37 -0.31 0.27 4.17
CA GLY A 37 0.40 1.02 5.19
C GLY A 37 1.83 0.52 5.31
N GLY A 38 2.54 1.09 6.29
CA GLY A 38 3.96 0.83 6.50
C GLY A 38 4.82 2.05 6.19
N ALA A 39 6.13 1.90 6.33
CA ALA A 39 7.08 2.99 6.19
C ALA A 39 7.44 3.29 4.73
N LYS A 40 7.56 2.25 3.90
CA LYS A 40 8.09 2.34 2.55
C LYS A 40 7.16 1.70 1.53
N ILE A 41 6.93 2.38 0.42
CA ILE A 41 6.17 1.86 -0.72
C ILE A 41 7.00 0.84 -1.51
N SER A 42 8.33 0.94 -1.52
CA SER A 42 9.22 0.03 -2.25
C SER A 42 8.97 -1.44 -1.94
N ASP A 43 8.67 -1.77 -0.68
CA ASP A 43 8.36 -3.13 -0.22
C ASP A 43 7.02 -3.68 -0.76
N LYS A 44 6.14 -2.82 -1.31
CA LYS A 44 4.77 -3.14 -1.72
C LYS A 44 4.50 -3.00 -3.21
N ILE A 45 5.48 -2.51 -3.99
CA ILE A 45 5.33 -2.26 -5.44
C ILE A 45 4.95 -3.54 -6.20
N GLY A 46 5.69 -4.63 -6.02
CA GLY A 46 5.44 -5.87 -6.77
C GLY A 46 4.05 -6.46 -6.49
N MET A 47 3.58 -6.36 -5.25
CA MET A 47 2.22 -6.78 -4.91
C MET A 47 1.17 -5.90 -5.60
N LEU A 48 1.36 -4.57 -5.58
CA LEU A 48 0.48 -3.62 -6.24
C LEU A 48 0.38 -3.87 -7.74
N GLU A 49 1.50 -4.11 -8.42
CA GLU A 49 1.53 -4.39 -9.86
C GLU A 49 0.70 -5.61 -10.23
N ASN A 50 0.71 -6.65 -9.40
CA ASN A 50 -0.06 -7.88 -9.62
C ASN A 50 -1.57 -7.69 -9.45
N ILE A 51 -2.01 -6.87 -8.49
CA ILE A 51 -3.43 -6.75 -8.15
C ILE A 51 -4.11 -5.46 -8.63
N ARG A 52 -3.33 -4.45 -9.09
CA ARG A 52 -3.86 -3.11 -9.41
C ARG A 52 -5.04 -3.12 -10.38
N CYS A 53 -5.06 -4.06 -11.33
CA CYS A 53 -6.12 -4.17 -12.32
C CYS A 53 -7.44 -4.62 -11.70
N LYS A 54 -7.40 -5.40 -10.61
CA LYS A 54 -8.55 -6.01 -9.94
C LYS A 54 -9.06 -5.20 -8.75
N VAL A 55 -8.24 -4.29 -8.22
CA VAL A 55 -8.62 -3.42 -7.09
C VAL A 55 -9.51 -2.28 -7.59
N ASP A 56 -10.61 -2.03 -6.88
CA ASP A 56 -11.50 -0.89 -7.12
C ASP A 56 -11.12 0.33 -6.27
N SER A 57 -10.60 0.09 -5.07
CA SER A 57 -10.28 1.14 -4.09
C SER A 57 -8.91 0.93 -3.44
N PHE A 58 -8.10 1.98 -3.44
CA PHE A 58 -6.78 2.03 -2.82
C PHE A 58 -6.83 2.96 -1.62
N LEU A 59 -6.54 2.44 -0.43
CA LEU A 59 -6.43 3.20 0.79
C LEU A 59 -4.96 3.25 1.19
N ILE A 60 -4.38 4.44 1.30
CA ILE A 60 -2.96 4.61 1.66
C ILE A 60 -2.85 5.28 3.03
N GLY A 61 -2.06 4.69 3.92
CA GLY A 61 -1.78 5.21 5.25
C GLY A 61 -0.33 4.96 5.68
N GLY A 62 -0.02 5.28 6.94
CA GLY A 62 1.33 5.14 7.49
C GLY A 62 2.35 6.10 6.85
N GLY A 63 3.65 5.78 6.99
CA GLY A 63 4.74 6.61 6.48
C GLY A 63 4.70 6.78 4.96
N MET A 64 4.32 5.73 4.23
CA MET A 64 4.26 5.79 2.76
C MET A 64 3.25 6.81 2.23
N ALA A 65 2.23 7.18 3.00
CA ALA A 65 1.27 8.21 2.61
C ALA A 65 1.98 9.55 2.34
N ALA A 66 3.08 9.86 3.03
CA ALA A 66 3.85 11.08 2.82
C ALA A 66 4.40 11.18 1.38
N THR A 67 4.81 10.06 0.77
CA THR A 67 5.25 10.04 -0.65
C THR A 67 4.09 10.38 -1.60
N PHE A 68 2.88 9.88 -1.35
CA PHE A 68 1.68 10.22 -2.13
C PHE A 68 1.27 11.69 -1.95
N LEU A 69 1.30 12.19 -0.71
CA LEU A 69 1.00 13.59 -0.42
C LEU A 69 2.03 14.51 -1.08
N LYS A 70 3.32 14.15 -1.03
CA LYS A 70 4.38 14.88 -1.74
C LYS A 70 4.17 14.90 -3.25
N ALA A 71 3.76 13.77 -3.84
CA ALA A 71 3.43 13.68 -5.27
C ALA A 71 2.22 14.55 -5.65
N LYS A 72 1.27 14.76 -4.72
CA LYS A 72 0.18 15.75 -4.86
C LYS A 72 0.60 17.19 -4.53
N SER A 73 1.90 17.46 -4.42
CA SER A 73 2.48 18.78 -4.13
C SER A 73 2.18 19.34 -2.73
N TYR A 74 1.79 18.50 -1.76
CA TYR A 74 1.68 18.92 -0.37
C TYR A 74 3.07 19.05 0.29
N GLY A 75 3.18 19.99 1.23
CA GLY A 75 4.34 20.12 2.11
C GLY A 75 4.31 19.05 3.20
N VAL A 76 5.28 18.14 3.23
CA VAL A 76 5.31 17.00 4.16
C VAL A 76 6.39 17.10 5.25
N GLY A 77 7.12 18.22 5.31
CA GLY A 77 8.15 18.47 6.33
C GLY A 77 9.22 17.38 6.38
N LEU A 78 9.46 16.83 7.57
CA LEU A 78 10.43 15.76 7.84
C LEU A 78 9.83 14.34 7.69
N SER A 79 8.62 14.22 7.16
CA SER A 79 7.97 12.92 6.96
C SER A 79 8.81 12.03 6.04
N LEU A 80 8.72 10.71 6.23
CA LEU A 80 9.47 9.74 5.44
C LEU A 80 8.97 9.71 3.99
N VAL A 81 9.77 10.27 3.07
CA VAL A 81 9.48 10.31 1.63
C VAL A 81 10.51 9.49 0.87
N GLU A 82 10.04 8.60 0.00
CA GLU A 82 10.89 7.89 -0.96
C GLU A 82 10.96 8.67 -2.28
N GLY A 83 11.94 9.58 -2.37
CA GLY A 83 12.11 10.48 -3.51
C GLY A 83 12.30 9.76 -4.85
N ASP A 84 12.97 8.62 -4.85
CA ASP A 84 13.21 7.77 -6.03
C ASP A 84 11.95 7.02 -6.50
N LYS A 85 10.86 7.03 -5.71
CA LYS A 85 9.56 6.42 -6.05
C LYS A 85 8.48 7.43 -6.40
N LEU A 86 8.78 8.73 -6.40
CA LEU A 86 7.80 9.78 -6.71
C LEU A 86 7.23 9.64 -8.12
N GLU A 87 8.05 9.27 -9.10
CA GLU A 87 7.60 9.05 -10.48
C GLU A 87 6.60 7.89 -10.56
N PHE A 88 6.94 6.75 -9.94
CA PHE A 88 6.06 5.58 -9.85
C PHE A 88 4.72 5.92 -9.17
N VAL A 89 4.77 6.60 -8.03
CA VAL A 89 3.56 7.01 -7.29
C VAL A 89 2.69 7.93 -8.13
N THR A 90 3.30 8.89 -8.85
CA THR A 90 2.58 9.81 -9.74
C THR A 90 1.90 9.06 -10.87
N GLN A 91 2.61 8.11 -11.49
CA GLN A 91 2.04 7.26 -12.54
C GLN A 91 0.89 6.40 -12.00
N LEU A 92 1.06 5.77 -10.84
CA LEU A 92 0.03 4.95 -10.21
C LEU A 92 -1.24 5.76 -9.93
N MET A 93 -1.11 6.97 -9.35
CA MET A 93 -2.25 7.86 -9.13
C MET A 93 -2.95 8.24 -10.45
N GLY A 94 -2.17 8.51 -11.50
CA GLY A 94 -2.70 8.78 -12.84
C GLY A 94 -3.47 7.60 -13.42
N ASP A 95 -2.96 6.38 -13.28
CA ASP A 95 -3.61 5.15 -13.75
C ASP A 95 -4.92 4.88 -13.00
N ILE A 96 -4.92 5.06 -11.68
CA ILE A 96 -6.13 4.95 -10.84
C ILE A 96 -7.20 5.95 -11.30
N ALA A 97 -6.83 7.21 -11.52
CA ALA A 97 -7.74 8.24 -11.98
C ALA A 97 -8.32 7.94 -13.38
N LYS A 98 -7.47 7.50 -14.33
CA LYS A 98 -7.90 7.10 -15.69
C LYS A 98 -8.91 5.96 -15.66
N GLN A 99 -8.72 5.00 -14.76
CA GLN A 99 -9.59 3.84 -14.61
C GLN A 99 -10.85 4.12 -13.75
N ARG A 100 -11.05 5.37 -13.30
CA ARG A 100 -12.15 5.78 -12.41
C ARG A 100 -12.22 4.95 -11.12
N LYS A 101 -11.07 4.49 -10.64
CA LYS A 101 -10.91 3.78 -9.37
C LYS A 101 -10.76 4.77 -8.23
N HIS A 102 -11.03 4.32 -7.01
CA HIS A 102 -10.97 5.19 -5.84
C HIS A 102 -9.56 5.19 -5.24
N LEU A 103 -9.00 6.39 -5.02
CA LEU A 103 -7.80 6.57 -4.20
C LEU A 103 -8.19 7.38 -2.96
N VAL A 104 -8.05 6.77 -1.79
CA VAL A 104 -8.28 7.37 -0.50
C VAL A 104 -6.93 7.65 0.14
N LEU A 105 -6.64 8.93 0.33
CA LEU A 105 -5.47 9.43 1.06
C LEU A 105 -5.95 10.06 2.38
N PRO A 106 -5.07 10.22 3.38
CA PRO A 106 -5.40 10.93 4.61
C PRO A 106 -5.84 12.36 4.29
N ILE A 107 -6.93 12.80 4.91
CA ILE A 107 -7.46 14.18 4.82
C ILE A 107 -6.91 15.06 5.95
N ASP A 108 -6.39 14.43 6.99
CA ASP A 108 -5.70 15.03 8.11
C ASP A 108 -4.60 14.08 8.58
N VAL A 109 -3.58 14.64 9.22
CA VAL A 109 -2.45 13.89 9.77
C VAL A 109 -2.08 14.43 11.14
N VAL A 110 -1.65 13.53 12.02
CA VAL A 110 -1.02 13.92 13.29
C VAL A 110 0.47 14.12 13.03
N VAL A 111 0.96 15.34 13.26
CA VAL A 111 2.38 15.68 13.14
C VAL A 111 2.94 16.00 14.51
N ALA A 112 4.23 15.72 14.70
CA ALA A 112 4.95 15.98 15.94
C ALA A 112 6.30 16.65 15.64
N ASP A 113 6.87 17.31 16.64
CA ASP A 113 8.21 17.92 16.57
C ASP A 113 9.35 16.89 16.64
N SER A 114 9.09 15.71 17.21
CA SER A 114 10.07 14.64 17.41
C SER A 114 9.42 13.24 17.45
N LEU A 115 10.23 12.19 17.25
CA LEU A 115 9.83 10.79 17.42
C LEU A 115 10.08 10.36 18.87
N SER A 116 9.31 10.91 19.80
CA SER A 116 9.40 10.58 21.24
C SER A 116 8.02 10.52 21.88
N THR A 117 7.90 9.85 23.02
CA THR A 117 6.65 9.82 23.80
C THR A 117 6.31 11.16 24.44
N GLU A 118 7.28 12.07 24.53
CA GLU A 118 7.14 13.43 25.08
C GLU A 118 6.91 14.48 24.00
N ALA A 119 6.84 14.06 22.72
CA ALA A 119 6.71 14.96 21.59
C ALA A 119 5.40 15.74 21.63
N THR A 120 5.47 17.03 21.29
CA THR A 120 4.26 17.84 21.14
C THR A 120 3.64 17.54 19.77
N SER A 121 2.40 17.10 19.75
CA SER A 121 1.67 16.77 18.52
C SER A 121 0.52 17.72 18.23
N LYS A 122 0.17 17.84 16.96
CA LYS A 122 -1.03 18.54 16.49
C LYS A 122 -1.62 17.85 15.27
N VAL A 123 -2.93 17.98 15.10
CA VAL A 123 -3.63 17.54 13.89
C VAL A 123 -3.54 18.65 12.84
N VAL A 124 -3.18 18.30 11.61
CA VAL A 124 -3.06 19.22 10.49
C VAL A 124 -3.89 18.69 9.33
N PRO A 125 -4.79 19.50 8.74
CA PRO A 125 -5.50 19.11 7.53
C PRO A 125 -4.53 19.03 6.34
N VAL A 126 -4.79 18.10 5.44
CA VAL A 126 -4.03 17.86 4.21
C VAL A 126 -4.66 18.62 3.05
#